data_AF-A0A842VBN8-F1
#
_entry.id   AF-A0A842VBN8-F1
#
_cell.length_a   1.000
_cell.length_b   1.000
_cell.length_c   1.000
_cell.angle_alpha   90.00
_cell.angle_beta   90.00
_cell.angle_gamma   90.00
#
_symmetry.space_group_name_H-M   'P 1'
#
loop_
_entity.id
_entity.type
_entity.pdbx_description
1 polymer ?
#
loop_
_entity_poly.entity_id
_entity_poly.type
_entity_poly.pdbx_seq_one_letter_code
_entity_poly.pdbx_strand_id
1 'polypeptide(L)'
;MSNNSKKPISSMKKSELISELKLSLQEVKKLEENRTKLEEINKELREDKEEYQEREAELKTTIEKFKTEIKYLKENVKNIDVLNKRINFLESEKQNIETKLNEKEKKIEQIIADKETLLKEKAEVLESKNEILQNIKNKELEIQTKNQKIADLTTKFKKSSSDLLSKSMQIDKLVKQDKSLGELKKNIKILEESLKEKENSERTKSKEFSKLKNKFEKERESLTEKIKTLEESLLEANLELENLNEPTEKVEEQKAAEKEQSETTSTTRIIKNLDDTMRVIKEMLPEGKSNIRLIIPLLEDLKRFDLAKILKKIPNKVRINIATYIDNPAEDELFLELKNYCQMTNYNENKFIALNVDSSRFLISVFQNEVNKILGIYTEAMEIINLFKSAIMEPFIKGRKIY
;
A
#
# COMPACT_ATOMS: atom_id res chain seq x y z
N MET A 1 -14.87 68.88 -109.70
CA MET A 1 -14.66 69.91 -110.75
C MET A 1 -13.59 69.38 -111.70
N SER A 2 -14.03 68.83 -112.82
CA SER A 2 -13.19 68.14 -113.80
C SER A 2 -12.82 69.08 -114.93
N ASN A 3 -11.56 69.49 -114.99
CA ASN A 3 -10.99 70.16 -116.17
C ASN A 3 -10.76 69.10 -117.26
N ASN A 4 -11.67 69.06 -118.22
CA ASN A 4 -11.66 68.16 -119.36
C ASN A 4 -10.90 68.85 -120.50
N SER A 5 -9.57 68.71 -120.53
CA SER A 5 -8.74 69.18 -121.66
C SER A 5 -8.80 68.16 -122.80
N LYS A 6 -9.56 68.50 -123.86
CA LYS A 6 -9.54 67.80 -125.15
C LYS A 6 -8.13 67.92 -125.75
N LYS A 7 -7.36 66.83 -125.77
CA LYS A 7 -6.15 66.71 -126.59
C LYS A 7 -6.53 66.57 -128.08
N PRO A 8 -5.75 67.15 -129.01
CA PRO A 8 -6.00 67.04 -130.46
C PRO A 8 -5.67 65.63 -130.96
N ILE A 9 -6.55 65.07 -131.80
CA ILE A 9 -6.33 63.80 -132.48
C ILE A 9 -5.35 64.04 -133.64
N SER A 10 -4.08 63.74 -133.38
CA SER A 10 -3.02 63.62 -134.38
C SER A 10 -3.28 62.40 -135.27
N SER A 11 -3.24 62.55 -136.60
CA SER A 11 -3.37 61.45 -137.56
C SER A 11 -2.09 60.60 -137.58
N MET A 12 -1.96 59.69 -136.62
CA MET A 12 -0.89 58.69 -136.61
C MET A 12 -1.02 57.73 -137.80
N LYS A 13 0.11 57.40 -138.44
CA LYS A 13 0.15 56.39 -139.51
C LYS A 13 -0.16 55.02 -138.90
N LYS A 14 -0.85 54.13 -139.61
CA LYS A 14 -1.23 52.76 -139.15
C LYS A 14 -0.07 51.97 -138.50
N SER A 15 1.17 52.20 -138.94
CA SER A 15 2.38 51.61 -138.37
C SER A 15 2.72 52.10 -136.96
N GLU A 16 2.46 53.36 -136.63
CA GLU A 16 2.69 53.97 -135.31
C GLU A 16 1.70 53.42 -134.29
N LEU A 17 0.41 53.35 -134.68
CA LEU A 17 -0.65 52.71 -133.87
C LEU A 17 -0.34 51.26 -133.53
N ILE A 18 0.20 50.47 -134.47
CA ILE A 18 0.60 49.07 -134.23
C ILE A 18 1.80 49.00 -133.27
N SER A 19 2.75 49.92 -133.35
CA SER A 19 3.90 49.97 -132.44
C SER A 19 3.48 50.34 -131.02
N GLU A 20 2.59 51.32 -130.88
CA GLU A 20 2.02 51.74 -129.58
C GLU A 20 1.19 50.61 -128.96
N LEU A 21 0.34 49.94 -129.75
CA LEU A 21 -0.39 48.74 -129.32
C LEU A 21 0.53 47.60 -128.84
N LYS A 22 1.67 47.39 -129.49
CA LYS A 22 2.66 46.38 -129.05
C LYS A 22 3.32 46.76 -127.73
N LEU A 23 3.66 48.04 -127.54
CA LEU A 23 4.21 48.55 -126.27
C LEU A 23 3.18 48.41 -125.15
N SER A 24 1.93 48.84 -125.37
CA SER A 24 0.84 48.68 -124.40
C SER A 24 0.57 47.21 -124.08
N LEU A 25 0.62 46.31 -125.06
CA LEU A 25 0.46 44.86 -124.81
C LEU A 25 1.61 44.31 -123.96
N GLN A 26 2.84 44.78 -124.18
CA GLN A 26 3.99 44.40 -123.36
C GLN A 26 3.88 44.94 -121.92
N GLU A 27 3.35 46.16 -121.75
CA GLU A 27 3.04 46.73 -120.43
C GLU A 27 1.95 45.92 -119.71
N VAL A 28 0.88 45.53 -120.41
CA VAL A 28 -0.18 44.68 -119.83
C VAL A 28 0.38 43.34 -119.37
N LYS A 29 1.26 42.70 -120.16
CA LYS A 29 1.92 41.45 -119.74
C LYS A 29 2.77 41.64 -118.47
N LYS A 30 3.53 42.73 -118.38
CA LYS A 30 4.29 43.06 -117.16
C LYS A 30 3.37 43.30 -115.96
N LEU A 31 2.22 43.96 -116.18
CA LEU A 31 1.22 44.16 -115.13
C LEU A 31 0.60 42.84 -114.68
N GLU A 32 0.34 41.91 -115.59
CA GLU A 32 -0.13 40.55 -115.25
C GLU A 32 0.91 39.78 -114.43
N GLU A 33 2.19 39.79 -114.84
CA GLU A 33 3.28 39.17 -114.05
C GLU A 33 3.44 39.81 -112.67
N ASN A 34 3.30 41.13 -112.58
CA ASN A 34 3.34 41.82 -111.28
C ASN A 34 2.11 41.48 -110.43
N ARG A 35 0.94 41.32 -111.06
CA ARG A 35 -0.28 40.92 -110.36
C ARG A 35 -0.14 39.51 -109.80
N THR A 36 0.40 38.54 -110.55
CA THR A 36 0.61 37.17 -110.04
C THR A 36 1.61 37.16 -108.88
N LYS A 37 2.71 37.92 -108.97
CA LYS A 37 3.66 38.08 -107.85
C LYS A 37 3.01 38.71 -106.62
N LEU A 38 2.17 39.72 -106.80
CA LEU A 38 1.42 40.32 -105.70
C LEU A 38 0.41 39.35 -105.08
N GLU A 39 -0.24 38.50 -105.88
CA GLU A 39 -1.14 37.47 -105.39
C GLU A 39 -0.38 36.40 -104.58
N GLU A 40 0.81 35.98 -105.02
CA GLU A 40 1.71 35.07 -104.28
C GLU A 40 2.16 35.68 -102.94
N ILE A 41 2.68 36.92 -102.96
CA ILE A 41 3.09 37.63 -101.73
C ILE A 41 1.91 37.80 -100.77
N ASN A 42 0.72 38.13 -101.28
CA ASN A 42 -0.47 38.26 -100.43
C ASN A 42 -0.91 36.93 -99.83
N LYS A 43 -0.64 35.80 -100.51
CA LYS A 43 -0.92 34.47 -99.97
C LYS A 43 0.07 34.14 -98.85
N GLU A 44 1.37 34.32 -99.07
CA GLU A 44 2.41 34.12 -98.05
C GLU A 44 2.15 34.98 -96.80
N LEU A 45 1.83 36.27 -96.98
CA LEU A 45 1.51 37.16 -95.86
C LEU A 45 0.26 36.74 -95.07
N ARG A 46 -0.70 36.04 -95.70
CA ARG A 46 -1.87 35.49 -95.00
C ARG A 46 -1.50 34.27 -94.18
N GLU A 47 -0.72 33.36 -94.76
CA GLU A 47 -0.21 32.16 -94.09
C GLU A 47 0.64 32.55 -92.86
N ASP A 48 1.59 33.48 -93.02
CA ASP A 48 2.39 34.01 -91.91
C ASP A 48 1.51 34.63 -90.82
N LYS A 49 0.52 35.45 -91.23
CA LYS A 49 -0.39 36.10 -90.28
C LYS A 49 -1.21 35.08 -89.47
N GLU A 50 -1.68 34.01 -90.11
CA GLU A 50 -2.40 32.92 -89.45
C GLU A 50 -1.49 32.20 -88.46
N GLU A 51 -0.25 31.88 -88.85
CA GLU A 51 0.74 31.26 -87.96
C GLU A 51 1.07 32.15 -86.75
N TYR A 52 1.24 33.46 -86.96
CA TYR A 52 1.45 34.40 -85.87
C TYR A 52 0.26 34.48 -84.92
N GLN A 53 -0.96 34.43 -85.45
CA GLN A 53 -2.18 34.45 -84.63
C GLN A 53 -2.34 33.16 -83.82
N GLU A 54 -2.01 32.01 -84.38
CA GLU A 54 -2.00 30.73 -83.67
C GLU A 54 -0.98 30.74 -82.53
N ARG A 55 0.27 31.14 -82.82
CA ARG A 55 1.31 31.30 -81.79
C ARG A 55 0.91 32.31 -80.71
N GLU A 56 0.29 33.42 -81.08
CA GLU A 56 -0.21 34.40 -80.11
C GLU A 56 -1.30 33.80 -79.20
N ALA A 57 -2.21 33.00 -79.76
CA ALA A 57 -3.24 32.31 -78.99
C ALA A 57 -2.62 31.28 -78.03
N GLU A 58 -1.66 30.47 -78.48
CA GLU A 58 -0.94 29.52 -77.63
C GLU A 58 -0.22 30.21 -76.48
N LEU A 59 0.48 31.30 -76.75
CA LEU A 59 1.16 32.09 -75.72
C LEU A 59 0.17 32.69 -74.72
N LYS A 60 -0.99 33.19 -75.17
CA LYS A 60 -2.04 33.68 -74.28
C LYS A 60 -2.57 32.58 -73.35
N THR A 61 -2.82 31.38 -73.88
CA THR A 61 -3.27 30.26 -73.03
C THR A 61 -2.22 29.86 -72.00
N THR A 62 -0.94 29.89 -72.38
CA THR A 62 0.19 29.58 -71.48
C THR A 62 0.34 30.63 -70.39
N ILE A 63 0.19 31.91 -70.72
CA ILE A 63 0.20 33.02 -69.76
C ILE A 63 -0.94 32.87 -68.73
N GLU A 64 -2.14 32.51 -69.16
CA GLU A 64 -3.27 32.30 -68.23
C GLU A 64 -3.03 31.09 -67.31
N LYS A 65 -2.47 29.99 -67.83
CA LYS A 65 -2.04 28.85 -66.99
C LYS A 65 -1.05 29.31 -65.91
N PHE A 66 0.01 30.04 -66.29
CA PHE A 66 0.98 30.54 -65.31
C PHE A 66 0.38 31.52 -64.30
N LYS A 67 -0.57 32.38 -64.69
CA LYS A 67 -1.28 33.25 -63.74
C LYS A 67 -2.04 32.45 -62.69
N THR A 68 -2.72 31.37 -63.10
CA THR A 68 -3.44 30.50 -62.15
C THR A 68 -2.49 29.77 -61.20
N GLU A 69 -1.36 29.29 -61.71
CA GLU A 69 -0.33 28.63 -60.90
C GLU A 69 0.31 29.59 -59.89
N ILE A 70 0.64 30.82 -60.31
CA ILE A 70 1.14 31.87 -59.41
C ILE A 70 0.12 32.18 -58.31
N LYS A 71 -1.17 32.24 -58.65
CA LYS A 71 -2.24 32.48 -57.66
C LYS A 71 -2.31 31.33 -56.64
N TYR A 72 -2.24 30.09 -57.11
CA TYR A 72 -2.22 28.91 -56.25
C TYR A 72 -0.99 28.89 -55.32
N LEU A 73 0.21 29.14 -55.86
CA LEU A 73 1.44 29.20 -55.07
C LEU A 73 1.41 30.31 -54.02
N LYS A 74 0.85 31.49 -54.35
CA LYS A 74 0.68 32.58 -53.37
C LYS A 74 -0.21 32.18 -52.20
N GLU A 75 -1.26 31.41 -52.44
CA GLU A 75 -2.14 30.94 -51.37
C GLU A 75 -1.45 29.89 -50.49
N ASN A 76 -0.64 29.01 -51.10
CA ASN A 76 0.18 28.05 -50.35
C ASN A 76 1.21 28.74 -49.46
N VAL A 77 1.85 29.82 -49.93
CA VAL A 77 2.78 30.61 -49.10
C VAL A 77 2.07 31.19 -47.87
N LYS A 78 0.85 31.73 -48.02
CA LYS A 78 0.06 32.21 -46.87
C LYS A 78 -0.27 31.09 -45.88
N ASN A 79 -0.61 29.90 -46.39
CA ASN A 79 -0.88 28.74 -45.53
C ASN A 79 0.37 28.33 -44.74
N ILE A 80 1.55 28.36 -45.37
CA ILE A 80 2.83 28.13 -44.70
C ILE A 80 3.06 29.18 -43.60
N ASP A 81 2.78 30.46 -43.85
CA ASP A 81 2.91 31.51 -42.83
C ASP A 81 1.99 31.29 -41.62
N VAL A 82 0.76 30.82 -41.85
CA VAL A 82 -0.18 30.46 -40.77
C VAL A 82 0.33 29.26 -39.97
N LEU A 83 0.86 28.24 -40.64
CA LEU A 83 1.46 27.08 -39.99
C LEU A 83 2.69 27.48 -39.15
N ASN A 84 3.56 28.33 -39.68
CA ASN A 84 4.72 28.84 -38.95
C ASN A 84 4.33 29.62 -37.69
N LYS A 85 3.27 30.45 -37.76
CA LYS A 85 2.73 31.11 -36.57
C LYS A 85 2.22 30.12 -35.53
N ARG A 86 1.57 29.04 -35.97
CA ARG A 86 1.09 27.98 -35.06
C ARG A 86 2.24 27.21 -34.43
N ILE A 87 3.31 26.91 -35.19
CA ILE A 87 4.52 26.27 -34.69
C ILE A 87 5.16 27.14 -33.60
N ASN A 88 5.39 28.42 -33.86
CA ASN A 88 5.99 29.33 -32.87
C ASN A 88 5.15 29.45 -31.59
N PHE A 89 3.82 29.47 -31.73
CA PHE A 89 2.92 29.45 -30.57
C PHE A 89 3.10 28.17 -29.74
N LEU A 90 3.09 27.00 -30.39
CA LEU A 90 3.25 25.71 -29.72
C LEU A 90 4.64 25.56 -29.08
N GLU A 91 5.69 26.10 -29.70
CA GLU A 91 7.03 26.14 -29.10
C GLU A 91 7.07 26.98 -27.83
N SER A 92 6.41 28.14 -27.82
CA SER A 92 6.30 28.98 -26.61
C SER A 92 5.49 28.30 -25.50
N GLU A 93 4.43 27.57 -25.86
CA GLU A 93 3.62 26.81 -24.91
C GLU A 93 4.41 25.63 -24.32
N LYS A 94 5.18 24.92 -25.16
CA LYS A 94 6.11 23.87 -24.74
C LYS A 94 7.14 24.41 -23.74
N GLN A 95 7.78 25.54 -24.03
CA GLN A 95 8.74 26.16 -23.11
C GLN A 95 8.11 26.53 -21.76
N ASN A 96 6.87 27.04 -21.76
CA ASN A 96 6.14 27.34 -20.52
C ASN A 96 5.76 26.08 -19.72
N ILE A 97 5.47 24.96 -20.39
CA ILE A 97 5.22 23.68 -19.73
C ILE A 97 6.53 23.13 -19.14
N GLU A 98 7.64 23.21 -19.85
CA GLU A 98 8.96 22.78 -19.38
C GLU A 98 9.43 23.58 -18.15
N THR A 99 9.21 24.90 -18.11
CA THR A 99 9.52 25.71 -16.92
C THR A 99 8.68 25.32 -15.72
N LYS A 100 7.36 25.12 -15.91
CA LYS A 100 6.47 24.63 -14.85
C LYS A 100 6.84 23.24 -14.34
N LEU A 101 7.28 22.36 -15.23
CA LEU A 101 7.75 21.02 -14.86
C LEU A 101 8.99 21.12 -13.97
N ASN A 102 9.99 21.90 -14.38
CA ASN A 102 11.21 22.13 -13.60
C ASN A 102 10.92 22.74 -12.22
N GLU A 103 9.94 23.65 -12.11
CA GLU A 103 9.51 24.20 -10.81
C GLU A 103 8.86 23.14 -9.90
N LYS A 104 8.09 22.21 -10.48
CA LYS A 104 7.45 21.12 -9.74
C LYS A 104 8.48 20.09 -9.29
N GLU A 105 9.46 19.76 -10.13
CA GLU A 105 10.57 18.87 -9.78
C GLU A 105 11.38 19.42 -8.60
N LYS A 106 11.75 20.71 -8.63
CA LYS A 106 12.42 21.36 -7.48
C LYS A 106 11.61 21.30 -6.18
N LYS A 107 10.28 21.46 -6.27
CA LYS A 107 9.39 21.33 -5.10
C LYS A 107 9.34 19.89 -4.59
N ILE A 108 9.37 18.90 -5.47
CA ILE A 108 9.42 17.48 -5.09
C ILE A 108 10.74 17.18 -4.39
N GLU A 109 11.87 17.63 -4.93
CA GLU A 109 13.19 17.47 -4.30
C GLU A 109 13.24 18.09 -2.91
N GLN A 110 12.68 19.29 -2.73
CA GLN A 110 12.57 19.93 -1.43
C GLN A 110 11.72 19.11 -0.44
N ILE A 111 10.56 18.61 -0.87
CA ILE A 111 9.69 17.76 -0.03
C ILE A 111 10.40 16.46 0.37
N ILE A 112 11.20 15.87 -0.52
CA ILE A 112 11.99 14.67 -0.23
C ILE A 112 13.04 14.98 0.85
N ALA A 113 13.78 16.09 0.71
CA ALA A 113 14.77 16.51 1.70
C ALA A 113 14.13 16.80 3.08
N ASP A 114 12.98 17.46 3.10
CA ASP A 114 12.21 17.73 4.33
C ASP A 114 11.73 16.43 4.98
N LYS A 115 11.23 15.47 4.17
CA LYS A 115 10.81 14.15 4.65
C LYS A 115 11.98 13.37 5.25
N GLU A 116 13.15 13.39 4.63
CA GLU A 116 14.35 12.74 5.17
C GLU A 116 14.79 13.35 6.49
N THR A 117 14.73 14.67 6.62
CA THR A 117 15.02 15.39 7.86
C THR A 117 14.04 14.98 8.97
N LEU A 118 12.73 14.99 8.68
CA LEU A 118 11.70 14.54 9.63
C LEU A 118 11.83 13.07 10.03
N LEU A 119 12.29 12.20 9.12
CA LEU A 119 12.52 10.79 9.43
C LEU A 119 13.72 10.60 10.36
N LYS A 120 14.80 11.38 10.15
CA LYS A 120 15.95 11.38 11.06
C LYS A 120 15.56 11.86 12.46
N GLU A 121 14.85 12.99 12.56
CA GLU A 121 14.34 13.49 13.85
C GLU A 121 13.43 12.47 14.55
N LYS A 122 12.56 11.78 13.81
CA LYS A 122 11.72 10.71 14.38
C LYS A 122 12.53 9.52 14.86
N ALA A 123 13.60 9.15 14.17
CA ALA A 123 14.49 8.07 14.59
C ALA A 123 15.19 8.42 15.90
N GLU A 124 15.75 9.64 16.02
CA GLU A 124 16.39 10.13 17.24
C GLU A 124 15.41 10.17 18.44
N VAL A 125 14.16 10.58 18.20
CA VAL A 125 13.10 10.56 19.24
C VAL A 125 12.74 9.13 19.65
N LEU A 126 12.76 8.16 18.74
CA LEU A 126 12.50 6.76 19.07
C LEU A 126 13.66 6.13 19.84
N GLU A 127 14.90 6.44 19.48
CA GLU A 127 16.09 5.99 20.21
C GLU A 127 16.07 6.51 21.66
N SER A 128 15.86 7.81 21.85
CA SER A 128 15.75 8.39 23.20
C SER A 128 14.58 7.81 24.02
N LYS A 129 13.43 7.53 23.39
CA LYS A 129 12.32 6.83 24.07
C LYS A 129 12.70 5.41 24.48
N ASN A 130 13.46 4.70 23.66
CA ASN A 130 13.89 3.34 23.95
C ASN A 130 14.90 3.31 25.11
N GLU A 131 15.82 4.29 25.18
CA GLU A 131 16.72 4.47 26.32
C GLU A 131 15.94 4.73 27.63
N ILE A 132 14.93 5.61 27.58
CA ILE A 132 14.06 5.86 28.73
C ILE A 132 13.33 4.58 29.16
N LEU A 133 12.83 3.80 28.21
CA LEU A 133 12.12 2.54 28.49
C LEU A 133 13.03 1.50 29.14
N GLN A 134 14.29 1.37 28.69
CA GLN A 134 15.29 0.54 29.35
C GLN A 134 15.57 1.01 30.79
N ASN A 135 15.70 2.32 30.99
CA ASN A 135 15.90 2.88 32.32
C ASN A 135 14.71 2.62 33.26
N ILE A 136 13.47 2.70 32.75
CA ILE A 136 12.27 2.35 33.52
C ILE A 136 12.29 0.86 33.89
N LYS A 137 12.58 -0.04 32.94
CA LYS A 137 12.64 -1.49 33.18
C LYS A 137 13.69 -1.83 34.26
N ASN A 138 14.85 -1.19 34.21
CA ASN A 138 15.91 -1.37 35.22
C ASN A 138 15.45 -0.90 36.61
N LYS A 139 14.79 0.26 36.70
CA LYS A 139 14.25 0.78 37.96
C LYS A 139 13.11 -0.10 38.50
N GLU A 140 12.28 -0.65 37.63
CA GLU A 140 11.19 -1.55 38.03
C GLU A 140 11.73 -2.85 38.62
N LEU A 141 12.78 -3.43 38.01
CA LEU A 141 13.50 -4.57 38.57
C LEU A 141 14.11 -4.23 39.94
N GLU A 142 14.73 -3.05 40.08
CA GLU A 142 15.27 -2.58 41.35
C GLU A 142 14.18 -2.46 42.43
N ILE A 143 12.99 -1.93 42.07
CA ILE A 143 11.84 -1.84 42.98
C ILE A 143 11.34 -3.24 43.37
N GLN A 144 11.22 -4.18 42.42
CA GLN A 144 10.81 -5.55 42.71
C GLN A 144 11.76 -6.24 43.69
N THR A 145 13.08 -6.11 43.50
CA THR A 145 14.07 -6.68 44.42
C THR A 145 14.01 -6.03 45.81
N LYS A 146 13.78 -4.71 45.90
CA LYS A 146 13.56 -4.02 47.18
C LYS A 146 12.27 -4.47 47.87
N ASN A 147 11.19 -4.68 47.12
CA ASN A 147 9.92 -5.17 47.66
C ASN A 147 10.03 -6.60 48.18
N GLN A 148 10.77 -7.48 47.49
CA GLN A 148 11.08 -8.82 48.00
C GLN A 148 11.86 -8.74 49.32
N LYS A 149 12.91 -7.90 49.40
CA LYS A 149 13.64 -7.67 50.66
C LYS A 149 12.76 -7.13 51.78
N ILE A 150 11.82 -6.23 51.49
CA ILE A 150 10.87 -5.72 52.48
C ILE A 150 9.94 -6.84 52.96
N ALA A 151 9.45 -7.69 52.05
CA ALA A 151 8.63 -8.84 52.40
C ALA A 151 9.40 -9.80 53.33
N ASP A 152 10.65 -10.12 53.00
CA ASP A 152 11.52 -10.97 53.82
C ASP A 152 11.82 -10.37 55.19
N LEU A 153 12.08 -9.06 55.25
CA LEU A 153 12.27 -8.36 56.53
C LEU A 153 10.98 -8.36 57.35
N THR A 154 9.82 -8.22 56.70
CA THR A 154 8.51 -8.26 57.35
C THR A 154 8.19 -9.65 57.91
N THR A 155 8.51 -10.73 57.18
CA THR A 155 8.33 -12.10 57.68
C THR A 155 9.29 -12.40 58.83
N LYS A 156 10.56 -11.99 58.73
CA LYS A 156 11.54 -12.06 59.83
C LYS A 156 11.07 -11.28 61.06
N PHE A 157 10.52 -10.08 60.88
CA PHE A 157 9.98 -9.27 61.96
C PHE A 157 8.79 -9.96 62.62
N LYS A 158 7.82 -10.46 61.84
CA LYS A 158 6.67 -11.23 62.37
C LYS A 158 7.12 -12.46 63.17
N LYS A 159 8.10 -13.21 62.66
CA LYS A 159 8.66 -14.38 63.36
C LYS A 159 9.34 -13.97 64.66
N SER A 160 10.15 -12.91 64.64
CA SER A 160 10.80 -12.35 65.84
C SER A 160 9.80 -11.84 66.88
N SER A 161 8.75 -11.13 66.45
CA SER A 161 7.66 -10.68 67.32
C SER A 161 6.86 -11.85 67.92
N SER A 162 6.58 -12.88 67.12
CA SER A 162 5.96 -14.13 67.59
C SER A 162 6.83 -14.83 68.64
N ASP A 163 8.13 -14.96 68.40
CA ASP A 163 9.08 -15.56 69.32
C ASP A 163 9.24 -14.74 70.61
N LEU A 164 9.22 -13.41 70.52
CA LEU A 164 9.20 -12.53 71.68
C LEU A 164 7.90 -12.68 72.48
N LEU A 165 6.76 -12.77 71.81
CA LEU A 165 5.46 -12.97 72.48
C LEU A 165 5.40 -14.34 73.15
N SER A 166 5.88 -15.39 72.50
CA SER A 166 5.92 -16.74 73.07
C SER A 166 6.87 -16.82 74.28
N LYS A 167 8.05 -16.19 74.20
CA LYS A 167 8.97 -16.03 75.33
C LYS A 167 8.35 -15.18 76.44
N SER A 168 7.66 -14.08 76.12
CA SER A 168 6.94 -13.26 77.09
C SER A 168 5.86 -14.05 77.80
N MET A 169 5.08 -14.87 77.09
CA MET A 169 4.09 -15.77 77.69
C MET A 169 4.72 -16.83 78.60
N GLN A 170 5.89 -17.38 78.22
CA GLN A 170 6.64 -18.30 79.07
C GLN A 170 7.15 -17.61 80.34
N ILE A 171 7.66 -16.38 80.23
CA ILE A 171 8.07 -15.57 81.38
C ILE A 171 6.87 -15.31 82.29
N ASP A 172 5.72 -14.92 81.74
CA ASP A 172 4.49 -14.71 82.53
C ASP A 172 4.02 -15.98 83.25
N LYS A 173 4.13 -17.14 82.59
CA LYS A 173 3.85 -18.44 83.24
C LYS A 173 4.82 -18.71 84.38
N LEU A 174 6.11 -18.47 84.18
CA LEU A 174 7.13 -18.63 85.22
C LEU A 174 6.88 -17.66 86.38
N VAL A 175 6.57 -16.39 86.13
CA VAL A 175 6.25 -15.41 87.18
C VAL A 175 4.99 -15.79 87.96
N LYS A 176 3.95 -16.31 87.29
CA LYS A 176 2.75 -16.85 87.97
C LYS A 176 3.08 -18.09 88.81
N GLN A 177 3.92 -18.99 88.29
CA GLN A 177 4.42 -20.13 89.05
C GLN A 177 5.24 -19.68 90.26
N ASP A 178 6.08 -18.66 90.11
CA ASP A 178 6.91 -18.13 91.20
C ASP A 178 6.06 -17.44 92.29
N LYS A 179 4.98 -16.74 91.89
CA LYS A 179 3.97 -16.24 92.83
C LYS A 179 3.25 -17.37 93.57
N SER A 180 2.85 -18.43 92.87
CA SER A 180 2.24 -19.61 93.50
C SER A 180 3.22 -20.37 94.42
N LEU A 181 4.52 -20.37 94.08
CA LEU A 181 5.60 -20.86 94.93
C LEU A 181 5.80 -19.97 96.16
N GLY A 182 5.63 -18.65 96.04
CA GLY A 182 5.63 -17.72 97.16
C GLY A 182 4.47 -17.97 98.13
N GLU A 183 3.28 -18.28 97.62
CA GLU A 183 2.12 -18.67 98.43
C GLU A 183 2.29 -20.05 99.06
N LEU A 184 2.82 -21.03 98.33
CA LEU A 184 3.20 -22.35 98.86
C LEU A 184 4.27 -22.23 99.93
N LYS A 185 5.28 -21.35 99.77
CA LYS A 185 6.29 -21.09 100.82
C LYS A 185 5.67 -20.46 102.06
N LYS A 186 4.68 -19.57 101.93
CA LYS A 186 3.93 -19.05 103.09
C LYS A 186 3.12 -20.16 103.77
N ASN A 187 2.46 -21.04 103.00
CA ASN A 187 1.72 -22.17 103.54
C ASN A 187 2.64 -23.21 104.19
N ILE A 188 3.83 -23.46 103.63
CA ILE A 188 4.86 -24.30 104.24
C ILE A 188 5.34 -23.68 105.55
N LYS A 189 5.53 -22.36 105.61
CA LYS A 189 5.93 -21.69 106.86
C LYS A 189 4.85 -21.78 107.95
N ILE A 190 3.57 -21.65 107.57
CA ILE A 190 2.42 -21.85 108.46
C ILE A 190 2.32 -23.33 108.90
N LEU A 191 2.61 -24.26 108.00
CA LEU A 191 2.63 -25.69 108.30
C LEU A 191 3.82 -26.08 109.20
N GLU A 192 5.00 -25.50 108.99
CA GLU A 192 6.18 -25.67 109.83
C GLU A 192 5.99 -25.10 111.24
N GLU A 193 5.27 -23.97 111.38
CA GLU A 193 4.83 -23.44 112.67
C GLU A 193 3.81 -24.37 113.34
N SER A 194 2.87 -24.95 112.58
CA SER A 194 1.91 -25.94 113.11
C SER A 194 2.52 -27.31 113.44
N LEU A 195 3.66 -27.67 112.85
CA LEU A 195 4.41 -28.89 113.13
C LEU A 195 5.25 -28.78 114.41
N LYS A 196 5.74 -27.57 114.75
CA LYS A 196 6.41 -27.33 116.05
C LYS A 196 5.48 -27.44 117.26
N GLU A 197 4.17 -27.30 117.10
CA GLU A 197 3.19 -27.52 118.18
C GLU A 197 2.74 -28.98 118.34
N LYS A 198 3.04 -29.87 117.38
CA LYS A 198 2.66 -31.31 117.43
C LYS A 198 3.80 -32.28 117.78
N GLU A 199 5.02 -31.82 117.99
CA GLU A 199 6.19 -32.66 118.30
C GLU A 199 6.33 -33.07 119.79
N ASN A 200 5.36 -32.76 120.66
CA ASN A 200 5.39 -33.13 122.09
C ASN A 200 4.47 -34.31 122.49
N SER A 201 3.88 -35.02 121.54
CA SER A 201 3.06 -36.20 121.83
C SER A 201 3.02 -37.12 120.61
N GLU A 202 4.03 -37.99 120.47
CA GLU A 202 3.87 -39.41 120.08
C GLU A 202 5.24 -40.05 119.82
N ARG A 203 5.89 -40.40 120.94
CA ARG A 203 6.74 -41.58 120.98
C ARG A 203 5.86 -42.80 120.68
N THR A 204 6.44 -43.79 120.01
CA THR A 204 6.00 -45.19 119.87
C THR A 204 4.92 -45.54 118.82
N LYS A 205 5.33 -45.83 117.57
CA LYS A 205 5.50 -47.20 117.00
C LYS A 205 5.58 -47.21 115.46
N SER A 206 6.08 -48.33 114.94
CA SER A 206 6.07 -48.81 113.55
C SER A 206 7.10 -48.14 112.61
N LYS A 207 8.31 -48.66 112.37
CA LYS A 207 8.77 -50.06 112.29
C LYS A 207 7.94 -50.95 111.35
N GLU A 208 7.56 -50.46 110.18
CA GLU A 208 7.08 -51.35 109.09
C GLU A 208 7.19 -50.80 107.64
N PHE A 209 8.05 -49.81 107.37
CA PHE A 209 8.27 -49.29 106.01
C PHE A 209 9.61 -49.70 105.36
N SER A 210 10.26 -50.76 105.88
CA SER A 210 11.49 -51.32 105.28
C SER A 210 11.25 -52.59 104.42
N LYS A 211 9.99 -53.01 104.22
CA LYS A 211 9.64 -54.20 103.41
C LYS A 211 8.92 -53.89 102.09
N LEU A 212 8.65 -52.63 101.77
CA LEU A 212 8.03 -52.24 100.49
C LEU A 212 9.05 -51.80 99.42
N LYS A 213 10.32 -51.57 99.80
CA LYS A 213 11.39 -51.13 98.88
C LYS A 213 11.92 -52.26 97.98
N ASN A 214 11.82 -53.51 98.42
CA ASN A 214 12.30 -54.69 97.67
C ASN A 214 11.28 -55.26 96.66
N LYS A 215 10.12 -54.61 96.49
CA LYS A 215 9.13 -54.99 95.46
C LYS A 215 9.20 -54.12 94.20
N PHE A 216 9.80 -52.92 94.27
CA PHE A 216 9.89 -52.00 93.14
C PHE A 216 11.16 -52.17 92.29
N GLU A 217 12.16 -52.91 92.75
CA GLU A 217 13.36 -53.22 91.94
C GLU A 217 13.10 -54.30 90.87
N LYS A 218 12.02 -55.08 90.98
CA LYS A 218 11.68 -56.13 90.00
C LYS A 218 10.75 -55.68 88.86
N GLU A 219 10.09 -54.53 88.98
CA GLU A 219 9.33 -53.95 87.86
C GLU A 219 10.22 -53.16 86.90
N ARG A 220 11.40 -52.72 87.36
CA ARG A 220 12.34 -51.92 86.55
C ARG A 220 13.06 -52.74 85.48
N GLU A 221 13.24 -54.05 85.67
CA GLU A 221 13.85 -54.93 84.66
C GLU A 221 12.90 -55.22 83.48
N SER A 222 11.58 -55.24 83.70
CA SER A 222 10.58 -55.51 82.64
C SER A 222 10.29 -54.34 81.69
N LEU A 223 10.69 -53.12 82.06
CA LEU A 223 10.53 -51.92 81.22
C LEU A 223 11.74 -51.69 80.28
N THR A 224 12.88 -52.30 80.56
CA THR A 224 14.09 -52.21 79.73
C THR A 224 14.01 -53.03 78.44
N GLU A 225 13.17 -54.08 78.39
CA GLU A 225 12.95 -54.88 77.18
C GLU A 225 11.96 -54.22 76.19
N LYS A 226 11.07 -53.33 76.65
CA LYS A 226 10.14 -52.59 75.77
C LYS A 226 10.77 -51.41 75.02
N ILE A 227 11.91 -50.90 75.51
CA ILE A 227 12.66 -49.82 74.85
C ILE A 227 13.44 -50.38 73.64
N LYS A 228 13.94 -51.61 73.74
CA LYS A 228 14.70 -52.26 72.65
C LYS A 228 13.87 -52.56 71.40
N THR A 229 12.57 -52.82 71.58
CA THR A 229 11.63 -53.07 70.46
C THR A 229 11.06 -51.81 69.82
N LEU A 230 11.31 -50.61 70.38
CA LEU A 230 10.88 -49.32 69.82
C LEU A 230 12.02 -48.56 69.11
N GLU A 231 13.28 -48.90 69.39
CA GLU A 231 14.45 -48.37 68.67
C GLU A 231 14.64 -49.01 67.28
N GLU A 232 14.11 -50.21 67.04
CA GLU A 232 14.12 -50.87 65.72
C GLU A 232 13.03 -50.36 64.75
N SER A 233 11.97 -49.71 65.27
CA SER A 233 10.88 -49.14 64.44
C SER A 233 11.12 -47.68 64.02
N LEU A 234 12.19 -47.03 64.49
CA LEU A 234 12.51 -45.61 64.24
C LEU A 234 13.70 -45.42 63.26
N LEU A 235 14.32 -46.53 62.83
CA LEU A 235 15.45 -46.54 61.88
C LEU A 235 15.02 -46.80 60.42
N GLU A 236 13.79 -47.26 60.18
CA GLU A 236 13.30 -47.65 58.84
C GLU A 236 12.38 -46.59 58.18
N ALA A 237 12.02 -45.51 58.89
CA ALA A 237 11.25 -44.38 58.35
C ALA A 237 12.03 -43.05 58.29
N ASN A 238 13.29 -43.02 58.76
CA ASN A 238 14.22 -41.88 58.65
C ASN A 238 15.15 -41.99 57.42
N LEU A 239 14.77 -42.79 56.41
CA LEU A 239 15.56 -43.06 55.20
C LEU A 239 14.90 -42.56 53.90
N GLU A 240 13.92 -41.66 53.99
CA GLU A 240 13.31 -40.98 52.82
C GLU A 240 13.30 -39.43 52.89
N LEU A 241 13.92 -38.78 53.88
CA LEU A 241 13.79 -37.32 54.05
C LEU A 241 15.08 -36.54 54.34
N GLU A 242 16.27 -37.08 54.05
CA GLU A 242 17.51 -36.29 54.17
C GLU A 242 18.64 -36.84 53.28
N ASN A 243 18.70 -36.35 52.03
CA ASN A 243 19.92 -35.86 51.38
C ASN A 243 19.67 -35.51 49.90
N LEU A 244 19.41 -34.24 49.62
CA LEU A 244 20.44 -33.39 49.02
C LEU A 244 20.04 -31.91 49.05
N ASN A 245 20.99 -31.15 49.58
CA ASN A 245 21.00 -29.72 49.80
C ASN A 245 20.86 -28.89 48.50
N GLU A 246 20.17 -27.76 48.65
CA GLU A 246 20.39 -26.44 48.01
C GLU A 246 21.87 -26.07 47.78
N PRO A 247 22.23 -24.92 47.14
CA PRO A 247 21.49 -24.00 46.25
C PRO A 247 22.32 -23.59 44.99
N THR A 248 21.74 -22.94 43.97
CA THR A 248 22.43 -21.87 43.20
C THR A 248 21.50 -21.06 42.29
N GLU A 249 21.94 -19.82 42.08
CA GLU A 249 21.29 -18.67 41.47
C GLU A 249 21.26 -18.66 39.92
N LYS A 250 20.36 -17.79 39.40
CA LYS A 250 20.47 -16.93 38.20
C LYS A 250 20.16 -17.46 36.77
N VAL A 251 19.11 -16.83 36.22
CA VAL A 251 19.04 -16.05 34.95
C VAL A 251 19.23 -16.78 33.61
N GLU A 252 18.18 -16.63 32.78
CA GLU A 252 18.11 -16.47 31.31
C GLU A 252 19.38 -16.79 30.47
N GLU A 253 19.25 -17.67 29.48
CA GLU A 253 19.23 -17.28 28.05
C GLU A 253 19.06 -18.47 27.07
N GLN A 254 18.07 -18.33 26.20
CA GLN A 254 18.05 -18.61 24.74
C GLN A 254 18.10 -20.05 24.16
N LYS A 255 17.03 -20.31 23.38
CA LYS A 255 16.94 -21.06 22.09
C LYS A 255 16.95 -22.60 22.13
N ALA A 256 15.80 -23.23 21.87
CA ALA A 256 15.30 -23.55 20.51
C ALA A 256 14.11 -24.53 20.55
N ALA A 257 13.23 -24.41 19.54
CA ALA A 257 12.12 -25.30 19.16
C ALA A 257 10.72 -24.96 19.72
N GLU A 258 10.22 -23.83 19.19
CA GLU A 258 8.84 -23.58 18.75
C GLU A 258 7.99 -24.84 18.53
N LYS A 259 6.85 -24.90 19.22
CA LYS A 259 5.59 -25.50 18.73
C LYS A 259 4.41 -25.06 19.60
N GLU A 260 4.17 -23.75 19.63
CA GLU A 260 2.85 -23.22 19.94
C GLU A 260 2.20 -22.71 18.65
N GLN A 261 0.92 -23.04 18.52
CA GLN A 261 -0.09 -22.34 17.72
C GLN A 261 0.05 -22.37 16.18
N SER A 262 -0.68 -23.29 15.53
CA SER A 262 -1.33 -22.99 14.24
C SER A 262 -2.37 -24.06 13.86
N GLU A 263 -3.50 -24.10 14.56
CA GLU A 263 -4.70 -24.75 14.03
C GLU A 263 -5.92 -23.84 14.25
N THR A 264 -5.92 -22.72 13.54
CA THR A 264 -7.14 -22.09 13.04
C THR A 264 -6.95 -21.90 11.54
N THR A 265 -7.50 -22.83 10.79
CA THR A 265 -7.59 -22.90 9.33
C THR A 265 -8.29 -21.64 8.79
N SER A 266 -7.50 -20.60 8.51
CA SER A 266 -7.88 -19.54 7.59
C SER A 266 -7.08 -19.73 6.30
N THR A 267 -7.78 -19.91 5.19
CA THR A 267 -7.29 -20.33 3.86
C THR A 267 -6.48 -19.23 3.16
N THR A 268 -5.45 -18.70 3.82
CA THR A 268 -4.58 -17.69 3.20
C THR A 268 -3.72 -18.34 2.13
N ARG A 269 -3.80 -17.85 0.89
CA ARG A 269 -2.99 -18.33 -0.25
C ARG A 269 -2.30 -17.16 -0.96
N ILE A 270 -1.09 -17.42 -1.43
CA ILE A 270 -0.33 -16.48 -2.27
C ILE A 270 -0.60 -16.81 -3.74
N ILE A 271 -0.86 -15.78 -4.54
CA ILE A 271 -1.16 -15.88 -5.97
C ILE A 271 -0.06 -15.14 -6.74
N LYS A 272 0.47 -15.75 -7.80
CA LYS A 272 1.63 -15.20 -8.55
C LYS A 272 1.34 -14.87 -10.02
N ASN A 273 0.12 -15.13 -10.49
CA ASN A 273 -0.28 -14.95 -11.88
C ASN A 273 -1.66 -14.29 -11.95
N LEU A 274 -1.82 -13.37 -12.90
CA LEU A 274 -3.05 -12.66 -13.22
C LEU A 274 -4.21 -13.62 -13.49
N ASP A 275 -3.97 -14.69 -14.24
CA ASP A 275 -5.02 -15.66 -14.59
C ASP A 275 -5.57 -16.38 -13.34
N ASP A 276 -4.68 -16.72 -12.40
CA ASP A 276 -5.08 -17.31 -11.12
C ASP A 276 -5.87 -16.30 -10.28
N THR A 277 -5.45 -15.03 -10.23
CA THR A 277 -6.20 -13.98 -9.53
C THR A 277 -7.60 -13.80 -10.13
N MET A 278 -7.70 -13.77 -11.47
CA MET A 278 -8.99 -13.65 -12.15
C MET A 278 -9.86 -14.89 -11.93
N ARG A 279 -9.27 -16.09 -11.90
CA ARG A 279 -10.01 -17.32 -11.53
C ARG A 279 -10.60 -17.22 -10.13
N VAL A 280 -9.82 -16.76 -9.15
CA VAL A 280 -10.30 -16.54 -7.78
C VAL A 280 -11.43 -15.51 -7.73
N ILE A 281 -11.31 -14.41 -8.46
CA ILE A 281 -12.37 -13.39 -8.54
C ILE A 281 -13.66 -13.99 -9.10
N LYS A 282 -13.58 -14.80 -10.16
CA LYS A 282 -14.75 -15.49 -10.75
C LYS A 282 -15.44 -16.43 -9.77
N GLU A 283 -14.67 -17.14 -8.95
CA GLU A 283 -15.18 -18.03 -7.91
C GLU A 283 -15.87 -17.25 -6.79
N MET A 284 -15.27 -16.15 -6.34
CA MET A 284 -15.74 -15.39 -5.19
C MET A 284 -16.95 -14.48 -5.48
N LEU A 285 -17.03 -13.88 -6.68
CA LEU A 285 -18.06 -12.90 -7.03
C LEU A 285 -19.50 -13.42 -6.83
N PRO A 286 -19.89 -14.61 -7.33
CA PRO A 286 -21.24 -15.16 -7.16
C PRO A 286 -21.63 -15.41 -5.70
N GLU A 287 -20.65 -15.57 -4.81
CA GLU A 287 -20.89 -15.92 -3.41
C GLU A 287 -21.18 -14.71 -2.52
N GLY A 288 -21.11 -13.49 -3.05
CA GLY A 288 -21.41 -12.27 -2.28
C GLY A 288 -22.89 -12.12 -1.95
N LYS A 289 -23.20 -11.88 -0.67
CA LYS A 289 -24.57 -11.81 -0.15
C LYS A 289 -25.06 -10.39 0.09
N SER A 290 -24.16 -9.47 0.44
CA SER A 290 -24.51 -8.12 0.87
C SER A 290 -23.73 -7.04 0.13
N ASN A 291 -22.40 -7.15 0.09
CA ASN A 291 -21.55 -6.10 -0.46
C ASN A 291 -20.31 -6.67 -1.14
N ILE A 292 -20.07 -6.24 -2.37
CA ILE A 292 -18.90 -6.58 -3.18
C ILE A 292 -18.19 -5.28 -3.53
N ARG A 293 -16.89 -5.23 -3.28
CA ARG A 293 -16.02 -4.16 -3.77
C ARG A 293 -14.94 -4.77 -4.65
N LEU A 294 -14.92 -4.37 -5.90
CA LEU A 294 -13.96 -4.83 -6.90
C LEU A 294 -13.14 -3.63 -7.38
N ILE A 295 -11.83 -3.80 -7.44
CA ILE A 295 -10.90 -2.83 -8.00
C ILE A 295 -10.21 -3.52 -9.14
N ILE A 296 -10.38 -3.00 -10.35
CA ILE A 296 -9.78 -3.50 -11.58
C ILE A 296 -9.22 -2.28 -12.33
N PRO A 297 -7.94 -2.29 -12.77
CA PRO A 297 -7.33 -1.15 -13.43
C PRO A 297 -8.10 -0.66 -14.65
N LEU A 298 -8.43 -1.55 -15.58
CA LEU A 298 -9.00 -1.23 -16.88
C LEU A 298 -10.40 -1.79 -17.01
N LEU A 299 -11.35 -0.98 -17.47
CA LEU A 299 -12.74 -1.40 -17.61
C LEU A 299 -12.87 -2.59 -18.58
N GLU A 300 -12.02 -2.65 -19.61
CA GLU A 300 -11.96 -3.72 -20.60
C GLU A 300 -11.64 -5.10 -19.99
N ASP A 301 -10.94 -5.14 -18.85
CA ASP A 301 -10.63 -6.41 -18.17
C ASP A 301 -11.90 -7.10 -17.67
N LEU A 302 -12.98 -6.36 -17.38
CA LEU A 302 -14.28 -6.96 -17.05
C LEU A 302 -14.84 -7.79 -18.19
N LYS A 303 -14.61 -7.37 -19.43
CA LYS A 303 -15.03 -8.09 -20.65
C LYS A 303 -14.03 -9.20 -20.99
N ARG A 304 -12.73 -8.89 -20.96
CA ARG A 304 -11.64 -9.85 -21.25
C ARG A 304 -11.72 -11.10 -20.39
N PHE A 305 -12.02 -10.94 -19.11
CA PHE A 305 -12.12 -12.05 -18.17
C PHE A 305 -13.57 -12.52 -17.93
N ASP A 306 -14.54 -12.19 -18.79
CA ASP A 306 -15.96 -12.60 -18.63
C ASP A 306 -16.61 -12.20 -17.28
N LEU A 307 -16.04 -11.24 -16.54
CA LEU A 307 -16.57 -10.79 -15.26
C LEU A 307 -17.90 -10.04 -15.44
N ALA A 308 -18.06 -9.31 -16.54
CA ALA A 308 -19.31 -8.60 -16.86
C ALA A 308 -20.53 -9.54 -16.87
N LYS A 309 -20.38 -10.76 -17.42
CA LYS A 309 -21.45 -11.78 -17.42
C LYS A 309 -21.78 -12.31 -16.02
N ILE A 310 -20.77 -12.40 -15.16
CA ILE A 310 -20.93 -12.87 -13.77
C ILE A 310 -21.64 -11.78 -12.95
N LEU A 311 -21.20 -10.53 -13.07
CA LEU A 311 -21.78 -9.39 -12.35
C LEU A 311 -23.29 -9.26 -12.60
N LYS A 312 -23.74 -9.46 -13.84
CA LYS A 312 -25.16 -9.46 -14.22
C LYS A 312 -26.01 -10.56 -13.59
N LYS A 313 -25.40 -11.66 -13.15
CA LYS A 313 -26.10 -12.78 -12.49
C LYS A 313 -26.23 -12.58 -10.99
N ILE A 314 -25.52 -11.60 -10.41
CA ILE A 314 -25.57 -11.34 -8.98
C ILE A 314 -26.90 -10.64 -8.65
N PRO A 315 -27.62 -11.06 -7.59
CA PRO A 315 -28.91 -10.45 -7.25
C PRO A 315 -28.80 -8.93 -6.97
N ASN A 316 -29.74 -8.13 -7.46
CA ASN A 316 -29.76 -6.67 -7.29
C ASN A 316 -29.78 -6.18 -5.83
N LYS A 317 -30.08 -7.04 -4.86
CA LYS A 317 -29.97 -6.73 -3.42
C LYS A 317 -28.52 -6.61 -2.94
N VAL A 318 -27.56 -7.20 -3.67
CA VAL A 318 -26.14 -7.15 -3.35
C VAL A 318 -25.59 -5.81 -3.86
N ARG A 319 -24.96 -5.04 -2.97
CA ARG A 319 -24.31 -3.79 -3.36
C ARG A 319 -22.98 -4.08 -4.02
N ILE A 320 -22.88 -3.84 -5.33
CA ILE A 320 -21.64 -4.02 -6.08
C ILE A 320 -21.03 -2.64 -6.35
N ASN A 321 -19.80 -2.43 -5.88
CA ASN A 321 -19.02 -1.23 -6.18
C ASN A 321 -17.77 -1.64 -6.96
N ILE A 322 -17.54 -0.99 -8.10
CA ILE A 322 -16.38 -1.25 -8.94
C ILE A 322 -15.58 0.04 -9.09
N ALA A 323 -14.30 0.01 -8.74
CA ALA A 323 -13.38 1.09 -9.05
C ALA A 323 -12.50 0.68 -10.25
N THR A 324 -12.51 1.50 -11.30
CA THR A 324 -11.78 1.23 -12.54
C THR A 324 -11.53 2.51 -13.32
N TYR A 325 -10.57 2.50 -14.24
CA TYR A 325 -10.35 3.63 -15.13
C TYR A 325 -11.43 3.67 -16.22
N ILE A 326 -12.07 4.83 -16.38
CA ILE A 326 -13.08 5.08 -17.42
C ILE A 326 -12.75 6.42 -18.07
N ASP A 327 -12.38 6.40 -19.35
CA ASP A 327 -11.99 7.61 -20.08
C ASP A 327 -13.21 8.50 -20.37
N ASN A 328 -14.19 7.95 -21.10
CA ASN A 328 -15.44 8.64 -21.42
C ASN A 328 -16.69 7.80 -21.06
N PRO A 329 -17.30 8.02 -19.88
CA PRO A 329 -18.47 7.24 -19.45
C PRO A 329 -19.71 7.42 -20.33
N ALA A 330 -19.82 8.50 -21.10
CA ALA A 330 -21.00 8.74 -21.93
C ALA A 330 -21.02 7.87 -23.19
N GLU A 331 -19.84 7.45 -23.67
CA GLU A 331 -19.66 6.72 -24.93
C GLU A 331 -19.26 5.26 -24.71
N ASP A 332 -18.83 4.89 -23.51
CA ASP A 332 -18.37 3.53 -23.22
C ASP A 332 -19.54 2.53 -23.12
N GLU A 333 -19.63 1.62 -24.09
CA GLU A 333 -20.69 0.60 -24.17
C GLU A 333 -20.73 -0.31 -22.94
N LEU A 334 -19.57 -0.71 -22.39
CA LEU A 334 -19.48 -1.64 -21.27
C LEU A 334 -19.92 -0.97 -19.97
N PHE A 335 -19.57 0.30 -19.78
CA PHE A 335 -20.10 1.12 -18.70
C PHE A 335 -21.63 1.22 -18.79
N LEU A 336 -22.17 1.58 -19.96
CA LEU A 336 -23.62 1.74 -20.18
C LEU A 336 -24.38 0.43 -19.93
N GLU A 337 -23.76 -0.71 -20.25
CA GLU A 337 -24.29 -2.05 -19.99
C GLU A 337 -24.31 -2.40 -18.49
N LEU A 338 -23.29 -2.00 -17.73
CA LEU A 338 -23.09 -2.41 -16.33
C LEU A 338 -23.64 -1.42 -15.29
N LYS A 339 -23.88 -0.15 -15.65
CA LYS A 339 -24.34 0.90 -14.71
C LYS A 339 -25.62 0.57 -13.94
N ASN A 340 -26.47 -0.31 -14.49
CA ASN A 340 -27.71 -0.74 -13.84
C ASN A 340 -27.51 -1.88 -12.81
N TYR A 341 -26.33 -2.52 -12.79
CA TYR A 341 -26.01 -3.67 -11.94
C TYR A 341 -25.01 -3.33 -10.84
N CYS A 342 -24.14 -2.33 -11.08
CA CYS A 342 -23.11 -1.94 -10.13
C CYS A 342 -22.88 -0.43 -10.12
N GLN A 343 -22.47 0.08 -8.97
CA GLN A 343 -21.96 1.44 -8.83
C GLN A 343 -20.50 1.49 -9.30
N MET A 344 -20.19 2.36 -10.25
CA MET A 344 -18.84 2.54 -10.77
C MET A 344 -18.19 3.83 -10.26
N THR A 345 -16.90 3.73 -9.94
CA THR A 345 -16.05 4.84 -9.53
C THR A 345 -14.87 4.92 -10.50
N ASN A 346 -14.72 6.07 -11.16
CA ASN A 346 -13.56 6.33 -12.01
C ASN A 346 -12.30 6.50 -11.15
N TYR A 347 -11.30 5.67 -11.39
CA TYR A 347 -10.04 5.67 -10.67
C TYR A 347 -8.88 5.30 -11.61
N ASN A 348 -7.94 6.22 -11.79
CA ASN A 348 -6.86 6.13 -12.80
C ASN A 348 -5.53 5.57 -12.25
N GLU A 349 -5.54 4.75 -11.19
CA GLU A 349 -4.31 4.08 -10.76
C GLU A 349 -4.32 2.60 -11.15
N ASN A 350 -3.30 2.18 -11.89
CA ASN A 350 -3.18 0.83 -12.45
C ASN A 350 -2.31 -0.11 -11.61
N LYS A 351 -2.17 0.15 -10.31
CA LYS A 351 -1.15 -0.51 -9.47
C LYS A 351 -1.57 -1.87 -8.93
N PHE A 352 -2.86 -2.13 -8.78
CA PHE A 352 -3.34 -3.35 -8.14
C PHE A 352 -4.77 -3.74 -8.57
N ILE A 353 -5.09 -5.01 -8.36
CA ILE A 353 -6.44 -5.59 -8.41
C ILE A 353 -6.81 -5.97 -6.99
N ALA A 354 -8.05 -5.72 -6.58
CA ALA A 354 -8.53 -6.19 -5.29
C ALA A 354 -10.01 -6.55 -5.32
N LEU A 355 -10.39 -7.48 -4.48
CA LEU A 355 -11.76 -7.92 -4.27
C LEU A 355 -12.02 -8.07 -2.77
N ASN A 356 -13.10 -7.47 -2.30
CA ASN A 356 -13.63 -7.67 -0.97
C ASN A 356 -15.09 -8.11 -1.08
N VAL A 357 -15.40 -9.29 -0.54
CA VAL A 357 -16.74 -9.86 -0.50
C VAL A 357 -17.20 -9.93 0.95
N ASP A 358 -18.28 -9.21 1.25
CA ASP A 358 -18.95 -9.17 2.56
C ASP A 358 -18.04 -8.85 3.76
N SER A 359 -16.87 -8.23 3.53
CA SER A 359 -15.83 -7.99 4.56
C SER A 359 -15.31 -9.27 5.25
N SER A 360 -15.56 -10.45 4.66
CA SER A 360 -15.14 -11.75 5.21
C SER A 360 -14.13 -12.46 4.31
N ARG A 361 -14.08 -12.11 3.03
CA ARG A 361 -13.14 -12.69 2.07
C ARG A 361 -12.48 -11.60 1.27
N PHE A 362 -11.18 -11.77 1.09
CA PHE A 362 -10.33 -10.70 0.60
C PHE A 362 -9.31 -11.24 -0.38
N LEU A 363 -9.14 -10.52 -1.47
CA LEU A 363 -8.05 -10.71 -2.42
C LEU A 363 -7.45 -9.34 -2.75
N ILE A 364 -6.13 -9.24 -2.72
CA ILE A 364 -5.38 -8.11 -3.26
C ILE A 364 -4.22 -8.65 -4.09
N SER A 365 -3.91 -8.00 -5.20
CA SER A 365 -2.84 -8.39 -6.11
C SER A 365 -2.20 -7.14 -6.69
N VAL A 366 -0.89 -6.99 -6.51
CA VAL A 366 -0.12 -5.84 -7.01
C VAL A 366 0.61 -6.24 -8.29
N PHE A 367 0.58 -5.38 -9.31
CA PHE A 367 1.34 -5.60 -10.54
C PHE A 367 2.84 -5.40 -10.28
N GLN A 368 3.64 -6.32 -10.79
CA GLN A 368 5.10 -6.19 -10.84
C GLN A 368 5.50 -5.45 -12.13
N ASN A 369 6.77 -5.05 -12.25
CA ASN A 369 7.29 -4.28 -13.39
C ASN A 369 7.17 -5.00 -14.76
N GLU A 370 6.83 -6.29 -14.76
CA GLU A 370 6.62 -7.10 -15.97
C GLU A 370 5.13 -7.28 -16.26
N VAL A 371 4.76 -7.19 -17.55
CA VAL A 371 3.37 -7.40 -18.01
C VAL A 371 2.87 -8.78 -17.59
N ASN A 372 1.72 -8.83 -16.89
CA ASN A 372 1.05 -10.01 -16.34
C ASN A 372 1.69 -10.71 -15.12
N LYS A 373 2.82 -10.23 -14.60
CA LYS A 373 3.31 -10.71 -13.29
C LYS A 373 2.64 -9.92 -12.19
N ILE A 374 1.97 -10.62 -11.29
CA ILE A 374 1.35 -10.04 -10.10
C ILE A 374 1.78 -10.81 -8.87
N LEU A 375 1.80 -10.14 -7.73
CA LEU A 375 1.89 -10.80 -6.43
C LEU A 375 0.65 -10.46 -5.63
N GLY A 376 -0.11 -11.49 -5.29
CA GLY A 376 -1.36 -11.35 -4.60
C GLY A 376 -1.51 -12.28 -3.40
N ILE A 377 -2.43 -11.91 -2.53
CA ILE A 377 -2.82 -12.66 -1.35
C ILE A 377 -4.35 -12.76 -1.40
N TYR A 378 -4.84 -13.99 -1.30
CA TYR A 378 -6.22 -14.25 -0.91
C TYR A 378 -6.23 -14.69 0.55
N THR A 379 -7.21 -14.24 1.31
CA THR A 379 -7.37 -14.61 2.70
C THR A 379 -8.81 -14.47 3.17
N GLU A 380 -9.13 -15.27 4.19
CA GLU A 380 -10.36 -15.18 4.99
C GLU A 380 -10.03 -14.78 6.44
N ALA A 381 -8.75 -14.56 6.76
CA ALA A 381 -8.29 -14.18 8.09
C ALA A 381 -8.64 -12.71 8.38
N MET A 382 -9.54 -12.47 9.33
CA MET A 382 -10.06 -11.14 9.64
C MET A 382 -8.98 -10.12 9.99
N GLU A 383 -7.88 -10.53 10.61
CA GLU A 383 -6.73 -9.70 10.96
C GLU A 383 -6.07 -9.12 9.70
N ILE A 384 -5.85 -9.97 8.69
CA ILE A 384 -5.25 -9.57 7.41
C ILE A 384 -6.24 -8.70 6.62
N ILE A 385 -7.53 -9.05 6.64
CA ILE A 385 -8.58 -8.26 5.99
C ILE A 385 -8.62 -6.83 6.58
N ASN A 386 -8.56 -6.73 7.91
CA ASN A 386 -8.56 -5.43 8.60
C ASN A 386 -7.31 -4.60 8.28
N LEU A 387 -6.14 -5.24 8.15
CA LEU A 387 -4.89 -4.58 7.77
C LEU A 387 -4.99 -3.91 6.39
N PHE A 388 -5.60 -4.57 5.41
CA PHE A 388 -5.70 -4.05 4.05
C PHE A 388 -7.01 -3.30 3.74
N LYS A 389 -7.90 -3.14 4.72
CA LYS A 389 -9.19 -2.46 4.53
C LYS A 389 -9.02 -1.04 3.97
N SER A 390 -8.03 -0.30 4.47
CA SER A 390 -7.74 1.07 4.02
C SER A 390 -7.31 1.10 2.54
N ALA A 391 -6.48 0.13 2.12
CA ALA A 391 -5.99 0.04 0.73
C ALA A 391 -7.12 -0.23 -0.26
N ILE A 392 -8.10 -1.09 0.08
CA ILE A 392 -9.28 -1.30 -0.76
C ILE A 392 -10.23 -0.10 -0.77
N MET A 393 -10.32 0.64 0.33
CA MET A 393 -11.21 1.80 0.39
C MET A 393 -10.66 3.01 -0.37
N GLU A 394 -9.34 3.11 -0.53
CA GLU A 394 -8.68 4.25 -1.17
C GLU A 394 -9.22 4.57 -2.58
N PRO A 395 -9.37 3.62 -3.52
CA PRO A 395 -9.96 3.92 -4.83
C PRO A 395 -11.38 4.49 -4.77
N PHE A 396 -12.19 4.08 -3.80
CA PHE A 396 -13.56 4.57 -3.64
C PHE A 396 -13.63 5.92 -2.92
N ILE A 397 -12.59 6.30 -2.18
CA ILE A 397 -12.46 7.59 -1.51
C ILE A 397 -11.87 8.64 -2.45
N LYS A 398 -10.80 8.29 -3.18
CA LYS A 398 -10.08 9.19 -4.08
C LYS A 398 -10.70 9.27 -5.47
N GLY A 399 -11.36 8.20 -5.92
CA GLY A 399 -11.98 8.15 -7.23
C GLY A 399 -13.29 8.94 -7.33
N ARG A 400 -13.71 9.24 -8.56
CA ARG A 400 -14.95 9.99 -8.84
C ARG A 400 -16.07 9.01 -9.15
N LYS A 401 -17.13 9.01 -8.34
CA LYS A 401 -18.36 8.25 -8.65
C LYS A 401 -18.97 8.75 -9.96
N ILE A 402 -19.31 7.81 -10.83
CA ILE A 402 -20.02 8.08 -12.08
C ILE A 402 -21.48 7.67 -11.87
N TYR A 403 -22.41 8.52 -12.29
CA TYR A 403 -23.85 8.32 -12.16
C TYR A 403 -24.49 7.99 -13.50
#